data_AF-A0A847R0J1-F1
#
_entry.id   AF-A0A847R0J1-F1
#
_cell.length_a   1.000
_cell.length_b   1.000
_cell.length_c   1.000
_cell.angle_alpha   90.00
_cell.angle_beta   90.00
_cell.angle_gamma   90.00
#
_symmetry.space_group_name_H-M   'P 1'
#
loop_
_entity.id
_entity.type
_entity.pdbx_description
1 polymer ?
#
loop_
_entity_poly.entity_id
_entity_poly.type
_entity_poly.pdbx_seq_one_letter_code
_entity_poly.pdbx_strand_id
1 'polypeptide(L)'
;MSDLSSNDRSADNLQRRDPRAERIARNRLHPLYDSVISAGQGEVRGPSGLLRKNPHVIGFMGPNGIKRIDRANLSSTGLNSKKRTGEAKETLRPLHRIDKPDFYIMVVADMVGGRLTGHDKDILGLAHQLVAKRNGAVALVCLGESKETQFDLAGVDRLIHLDGEEYEGFAPEAKLAALEQIEAQYQPEHWLFPDSVNGGADLASRLAARLGERPAAQAWQVNGAQTVCRGASASVDMVRETPRILMLLEECAEAIEDTRHQVLPLDLSSASIPQTDYRLIDKGQIAVDSNAVPLAEAEFILSAGNGIHNWDQFHAAADALGATEGASRVAVDDGFMPRSRQVGASGTWVTARVYLAVGISGAIQHMQGIGQCDKVVAINTDAGCDMVKRADLAVIADSEAILAELTRLALQHSLSKSRSSKDQEEKSDAA
;
A
#
# COMPACT_ATOMS: atom_id res chain seq x y z
N MET A 1 -57.02 -14.53 54.67
CA MET A 1 -56.92 -15.12 53.31
C MET A 1 -58.21 -14.74 52.60
N SER A 2 -58.27 -13.92 51.57
CA SER A 2 -57.31 -13.08 50.85
C SER A 2 -58.17 -12.27 49.87
N ASP A 3 -57.81 -11.02 49.67
CA ASP A 3 -58.51 -9.96 48.94
C ASP A 3 -59.14 -10.35 47.59
N LEU A 4 -60.43 -10.02 47.45
CA LEU A 4 -61.11 -9.82 46.17
C LEU A 4 -61.22 -8.31 45.92
N SER A 5 -60.12 -7.68 45.48
CA SER A 5 -60.17 -6.35 44.89
C SER A 5 -60.07 -6.48 43.37
N SER A 6 -61.21 -6.34 42.70
CA SER A 6 -61.34 -6.20 41.26
C SER A 6 -60.63 -4.93 40.79
N ASN A 7 -59.46 -5.08 40.17
CA ASN A 7 -58.84 -4.04 39.38
C ASN A 7 -57.99 -4.68 38.26
N ASP A 8 -58.62 -5.49 37.43
CA ASP A 8 -58.02 -5.98 36.20
C ASP A 8 -58.07 -4.87 35.13
N ARG A 9 -57.17 -3.89 35.25
CA ARG A 9 -56.93 -2.83 34.25
C ARG A 9 -56.13 -3.35 33.04
N SER A 10 -56.36 -4.59 32.62
CA SER A 10 -55.68 -5.17 31.45
C SER A 10 -56.49 -5.05 30.15
N ALA A 11 -57.76 -4.60 30.22
CA ALA A 11 -58.60 -4.37 29.04
C ALA A 11 -58.40 -2.98 28.38
N ASP A 12 -57.83 -2.00 29.08
CA ASP A 12 -57.64 -0.62 28.57
C ASP A 12 -56.42 -0.46 27.64
N ASN A 13 -55.61 -1.50 27.45
CA ASN A 13 -54.42 -1.46 26.58
C ASN A 13 -54.58 -2.21 25.25
N LEU A 14 -55.77 -2.71 24.92
CA LEU A 14 -56.06 -3.24 23.58
C LEU A 14 -56.32 -2.08 22.61
N GLN A 15 -55.26 -1.56 21.98
CA GLN A 15 -55.37 -0.61 20.88
C GLN A 15 -56.27 -1.18 19.77
N ARG A 16 -57.52 -0.69 19.69
CA ARG A 16 -58.40 -0.94 18.55
C ARG A 16 -57.78 -0.31 17.31
N ARG A 17 -57.31 -1.15 16.39
CA ARG A 17 -56.80 -0.71 15.09
C ARG A 17 -57.97 -0.45 14.15
N ASP A 18 -58.00 0.72 13.52
CA ASP A 18 -59.01 1.06 12.53
C ASP A 18 -58.76 0.27 11.22
N PRO A 19 -59.66 -0.65 10.83
CA PRO A 19 -59.49 -1.46 9.61
C PRO A 19 -59.41 -0.62 8.34
N ARG A 20 -60.02 0.57 8.34
CA ARG A 20 -60.02 1.48 7.18
C ARG A 20 -58.65 2.12 6.99
N ALA A 21 -58.01 2.55 8.08
CA ALA A 21 -56.65 3.08 8.07
C ALA A 21 -55.63 2.02 7.62
N GLU A 22 -55.74 0.78 8.10
CA GLU A 22 -54.86 -0.31 7.66
C GLU A 22 -55.04 -0.69 6.18
N ARG A 23 -56.27 -0.55 5.65
CA ARG A 23 -56.53 -0.79 4.22
C ARG A 23 -55.90 0.30 3.36
N ILE A 24 -55.99 1.55 3.79
CA ILE A 24 -55.38 2.70 3.11
C ILE A 24 -53.85 2.58 3.14
N ALA A 25 -53.26 2.24 4.30
CA ALA A 25 -51.81 2.07 4.47
C ALA A 25 -51.20 0.90 3.65
N ARG A 26 -52.02 -0.03 3.14
CA ARG A 26 -51.55 -1.10 2.23
C ARG A 26 -51.58 -0.71 0.77
N ASN A 27 -52.40 0.27 0.38
CA ASN A 27 -52.54 0.67 -1.01
C ASN A 27 -51.79 1.99 -1.29
N ARG A 28 -50.59 1.88 -1.86
CA ARG A 28 -49.72 3.02 -2.21
C ARG A 28 -50.34 4.01 -3.21
N LEU A 29 -51.34 3.57 -3.98
CA LEU A 29 -52.03 4.41 -4.97
C LEU A 29 -53.27 5.11 -4.38
N HIS A 30 -53.57 4.90 -3.10
CA HIS A 30 -54.72 5.53 -2.47
C HIS A 30 -54.44 7.02 -2.20
N PRO A 31 -55.35 7.96 -2.51
CA PRO A 31 -55.11 9.41 -2.39
C PRO A 31 -54.73 9.89 -0.97
N LEU A 32 -55.11 9.12 0.04
CA LEU A 32 -54.84 9.40 1.46
C LEU A 32 -53.68 8.55 2.03
N TYR A 33 -52.88 7.91 1.18
CA TYR A 33 -51.78 7.05 1.62
C TYR A 33 -50.72 7.83 2.42
N ASP A 34 -50.26 8.95 1.87
CA ASP A 34 -49.19 9.75 2.49
C ASP A 34 -49.62 10.41 3.81
N SER A 35 -50.89 10.79 3.93
CA SER A 35 -51.43 11.35 5.18
C SER A 35 -51.54 10.31 6.28
N VAL A 36 -51.92 9.06 5.94
CA VAL A 36 -52.01 7.95 6.91
C VAL A 36 -50.63 7.47 7.36
N ILE A 37 -49.65 7.42 6.46
CA ILE A 37 -48.25 7.07 6.80
C ILE A 37 -47.61 8.15 7.68
N SER A 38 -47.88 9.43 7.40
CA SER A 38 -47.33 10.55 8.16
C SER A 38 -47.94 10.67 9.57
N ALA A 39 -49.21 10.31 9.75
CA ALA A 39 -49.88 10.30 11.05
C ALA A 39 -49.42 9.15 11.97
N GLY A 40 -48.77 8.10 11.43
CA GLY A 40 -48.29 6.93 12.17
C GLY A 40 -46.90 7.09 12.81
N GLN A 41 -46.35 8.30 12.91
CA GLN A 41 -45.00 8.60 13.44
C GLN A 41 -44.90 8.52 14.97
N GLY A 42 -45.54 7.53 15.59
CA GLY A 42 -45.36 7.21 17.01
C GLY A 42 -44.25 6.18 17.22
N GLU A 43 -43.52 6.29 18.33
CA GLU A 43 -42.59 5.28 18.80
C GLU A 43 -43.30 3.92 19.03
N VAL A 44 -43.11 2.96 18.13
CA VAL A 44 -43.70 1.63 18.29
C VAL A 44 -42.82 0.81 19.22
N ARG A 45 -43.31 0.49 20.43
CA ARG A 45 -42.65 -0.44 21.35
C ARG A 45 -43.12 -1.87 21.12
N GLY A 46 -42.19 -2.82 21.18
CA GLY A 46 -42.50 -4.25 21.14
C GLY A 46 -43.06 -4.77 22.48
N PRO A 47 -43.54 -6.03 22.53
CA PRO A 47 -44.07 -6.64 23.76
C PRO A 47 -43.07 -6.68 24.94
N SER A 48 -41.78 -6.62 24.65
CA SER A 48 -40.69 -6.54 25.63
C SER A 48 -40.32 -5.11 26.05
N GLY A 49 -41.08 -4.09 25.62
CA GLY A 49 -40.83 -2.68 25.94
C GLY A 49 -39.73 -2.01 25.11
N LEU A 50 -39.03 -2.75 24.25
CA LEU A 50 -37.99 -2.23 23.35
C LEU A 50 -38.58 -1.43 22.18
N LEU A 51 -37.96 -0.30 21.88
CA LEU A 51 -38.29 0.57 20.74
C LEU A 51 -37.99 -0.13 19.41
N ARG A 52 -39.02 -0.29 18.56
CA ARG A 52 -38.88 -0.77 17.19
C ARG A 52 -38.82 0.42 16.24
N LYS A 53 -37.65 0.64 15.63
CA LYS A 53 -37.51 1.58 14.51
C LYS A 53 -37.94 0.88 13.22
N ASN A 54 -38.80 1.52 12.42
CA ASN A 54 -39.21 1.01 11.12
C ASN A 54 -38.16 1.37 10.06
N PRO A 55 -37.38 0.40 9.54
CA PRO A 55 -36.31 0.68 8.58
C PRO A 55 -36.84 1.22 7.24
N HIS A 56 -38.11 1.02 6.92
CA HIS A 56 -38.70 1.55 5.68
C HIS A 56 -39.02 3.05 5.74
N VAL A 57 -39.02 3.65 6.94
CA VAL A 57 -39.20 5.10 7.11
C VAL A 57 -37.88 5.83 6.90
N ILE A 58 -36.76 5.22 7.31
CA ILE A 58 -35.43 5.82 7.26
C ILE A 58 -34.87 5.70 5.83
N GLY A 59 -34.66 6.83 5.17
CA GLY A 59 -33.99 6.89 3.87
C GLY A 59 -34.43 8.09 3.03
N PHE A 60 -33.54 8.59 2.20
CA PHE A 60 -33.82 9.67 1.25
C PHE A 60 -33.96 9.10 -0.18
N MET A 61 -34.70 9.79 -1.03
CA MET A 61 -34.78 9.45 -2.45
C MET A 61 -33.55 10.00 -3.17
N GLY A 62 -32.75 9.10 -3.76
CA GLY A 62 -31.61 9.51 -4.57
C GLY A 62 -32.05 10.14 -5.90
N PRO A 63 -31.12 10.77 -6.64
CA PRO A 63 -31.40 11.46 -7.90
C PRO A 63 -32.09 10.59 -8.97
N ASN A 64 -31.90 9.27 -8.89
CA ASN A 64 -32.46 8.30 -9.84
C ASN A 64 -33.82 7.72 -9.38
N GLY A 65 -34.44 8.29 -8.35
CA GLY A 65 -35.74 7.84 -7.84
C GLY A 65 -35.70 6.55 -7.02
N ILE A 66 -34.52 6.10 -6.57
CA ILE A 66 -34.35 4.90 -5.73
C ILE A 66 -34.12 5.33 -4.29
N LYS A 67 -34.91 4.77 -3.36
CA LYS A 67 -34.81 5.06 -1.92
C LYS A 67 -33.54 4.43 -1.35
N ARG A 68 -32.66 5.27 -0.79
CA ARG A 68 -31.40 4.85 -0.15
C ARG A 68 -31.48 5.03 1.36
N ILE A 69 -30.96 4.04 2.10
CA ILE A 69 -30.88 4.05 3.55
C ILE A 69 -29.41 4.25 3.93
N ASP A 70 -29.07 5.43 4.42
CA ASP A 70 -27.74 5.69 4.96
C ASP A 70 -27.70 5.27 6.44
N ARG A 71 -26.88 4.28 6.78
CA ARG A 71 -26.71 3.77 8.15
C ARG A 71 -25.52 4.40 8.88
N ALA A 72 -24.68 5.17 8.17
CA ALA A 72 -23.42 5.68 8.71
C ALA A 72 -23.51 7.12 9.25
N ASN A 73 -24.49 7.92 8.84
CA ASN A 73 -24.59 9.33 9.24
C ASN A 73 -26.03 9.76 9.54
N LEU A 74 -26.44 9.70 10.81
CA LEU A 74 -27.77 10.11 11.27
C LEU A 74 -27.86 11.57 11.73
N SER A 75 -26.90 12.43 11.34
CA SER A 75 -26.96 13.86 11.62
C SER A 75 -26.35 14.71 10.50
N SER A 76 -27.07 14.89 9.39
CA SER A 76 -26.96 16.15 8.65
C SER A 76 -28.22 16.41 7.81
N THR A 77 -29.04 17.30 8.35
CA THR A 77 -30.17 17.92 7.66
C THR A 77 -29.62 18.80 6.54
N GLY A 78 -30.07 18.54 5.31
CA GLY A 78 -30.17 19.49 4.19
C GLY A 78 -28.91 20.28 3.79
N LEU A 79 -28.19 19.80 2.77
CA LEU A 79 -27.26 20.64 2.01
C LEU A 79 -27.62 20.60 0.53
N ASN A 80 -28.24 21.70 0.10
CA ASN A 80 -28.30 22.13 -1.30
C ASN A 80 -26.91 21.98 -1.93
N SER A 81 -26.84 21.23 -3.04
CA SER A 81 -25.66 21.08 -3.86
C SER A 81 -25.32 22.39 -4.57
N LYS A 82 -24.69 23.32 -3.86
CA LYS A 82 -23.79 24.29 -4.51
C LYS A 82 -22.51 23.52 -4.83
N LYS A 83 -22.26 23.33 -6.13
CA LYS A 83 -20.95 22.96 -6.68
C LYS A 83 -19.91 23.88 -6.04
N ARG A 84 -19.20 23.38 -5.02
CA ARG A 84 -17.98 23.99 -4.52
C ARG A 84 -16.90 23.65 -5.54
N THR A 85 -16.62 24.58 -6.44
CA THR A 85 -15.27 24.74 -6.99
C THR A 85 -14.40 25.25 -5.85
N GLY A 86 -14.07 24.38 -4.91
CA GLY A 86 -12.96 24.61 -4.00
C GLY A 86 -11.72 24.15 -4.73
N GLU A 87 -10.83 25.07 -5.07
CA GLU A 87 -9.42 24.71 -5.20
C GLU A 87 -9.05 23.87 -3.97
N ALA A 88 -8.31 22.78 -4.19
CA ALA A 88 -7.75 21.99 -3.12
C ALA A 88 -6.92 22.93 -2.25
N LYS A 89 -7.52 23.41 -1.16
CA LYS A 89 -6.85 24.23 -0.17
C LYS A 89 -5.87 23.27 0.48
N GLU A 90 -4.60 23.31 0.08
CA GLU A 90 -3.54 22.55 0.74
C GLU A 90 -3.70 22.78 2.25
N THR A 91 -4.12 21.74 2.95
CA THR A 91 -4.11 21.72 4.41
C THR A 91 -2.65 21.72 4.80
N LEU A 92 -2.12 22.92 5.09
CA LEU A 92 -0.76 23.10 5.57
C LEU A 92 -0.59 22.26 6.84
N ARG A 93 0.10 21.13 6.71
CA ARG A 93 0.41 20.23 7.84
C ARG A 93 1.23 21.02 8.89
N PRO A 94 0.97 20.81 10.19
CA PRO A 94 1.75 21.46 11.24
C PRO A 94 3.24 21.15 11.08
N LEU A 95 4.06 22.20 11.17
CA LEU A 95 5.51 22.09 11.03
C LEU A 95 6.16 21.71 12.37
N HIS A 96 6.72 20.52 12.43
CA HIS A 96 7.56 20.01 13.50
C HIS A 96 8.99 20.52 13.36
N ARG A 97 9.59 21.00 14.45
CA ARG A 97 10.95 21.56 14.49
C ARG A 97 11.68 21.08 15.72
N ILE A 98 12.92 20.64 15.51
CA ILE A 98 13.85 20.30 16.59
C ILE A 98 15.12 21.12 16.37
N ASP A 99 15.36 22.10 17.23
CA ASP A 99 16.54 22.97 17.14
C ASP A 99 17.80 22.24 17.60
N LYS A 100 17.76 21.67 18.82
CA LYS A 100 18.88 20.95 19.44
C LYS A 100 18.38 19.63 20.04
N PRO A 101 18.59 18.50 19.37
CA PRO A 101 18.24 17.19 19.91
C PRO A 101 19.26 16.75 20.96
N ASP A 102 18.79 16.01 21.97
CA ASP A 102 19.60 15.40 23.01
C ASP A 102 20.29 14.11 22.50
N PHE A 103 19.67 13.44 21.54
CA PHE A 103 20.15 12.21 20.92
C PHE A 103 19.54 12.04 19.51
N TYR A 104 20.13 11.13 18.73
CA TYR A 104 19.65 10.79 17.39
C TYR A 104 19.20 9.34 17.32
N ILE A 105 18.17 9.11 16.51
CA ILE A 105 17.83 7.80 15.97
C ILE A 105 18.17 7.83 14.49
N MET A 106 19.09 6.97 14.07
CA MET A 106 19.53 6.90 12.68
C MET A 106 18.73 5.84 11.92
N VAL A 107 18.08 6.26 10.85
CA VAL A 107 17.36 5.39 9.92
C VAL A 107 18.18 5.29 8.65
N VAL A 108 18.58 4.07 8.27
CA VAL A 108 19.26 3.81 7.00
C VAL A 108 18.23 3.22 6.05
N ALA A 109 17.78 4.02 5.08
CA ALA A 109 16.74 3.61 4.14
C ALA A 109 17.31 2.83 2.95
N ASP A 110 16.52 1.91 2.39
CA ASP A 110 16.89 1.19 1.17
C ASP A 110 16.79 2.08 -0.06
N MET A 111 15.80 2.97 -0.09
CA MET A 111 15.55 3.92 -1.17
C MET A 111 15.56 3.30 -2.57
N VAL A 112 14.87 2.17 -2.77
CA VAL A 112 14.84 1.46 -4.07
C VAL A 112 14.41 2.42 -5.20
N GLY A 113 15.27 2.57 -6.21
CA GLY A 113 15.06 3.51 -7.32
C GLY A 113 15.25 4.99 -6.96
N GLY A 114 15.92 5.28 -5.85
CA GLY A 114 16.22 6.61 -5.34
C GLY A 114 15.06 7.28 -4.60
N ARG A 115 14.01 6.54 -4.20
CA ARG A 115 12.84 7.11 -3.51
C ARG A 115 12.52 6.33 -2.25
N LEU A 116 11.95 7.01 -1.25
CA LEU A 116 11.52 6.32 -0.02
C LEU A 116 10.42 5.30 -0.34
N THR A 117 10.67 4.05 0.04
CA THR A 117 9.71 2.95 -0.07
C THR A 117 8.63 3.05 1.00
N GLY A 118 7.60 2.20 0.92
CA GLY A 118 6.63 2.06 2.02
C GLY A 118 7.32 1.61 3.30
N HIS A 119 8.19 0.61 3.20
CA HIS A 119 8.99 0.08 4.30
C HIS A 119 9.86 1.16 4.97
N ASP A 120 10.55 2.00 4.19
CA ASP A 120 11.35 3.10 4.73
C ASP A 120 10.48 4.08 5.57
N LYS A 121 9.24 4.33 5.12
CA LYS A 121 8.29 5.22 5.81
C LYS A 121 7.74 4.61 7.10
N ASP A 122 7.49 3.31 7.12
CA ASP A 122 7.08 2.59 8.34
C ASP A 122 8.19 2.70 9.40
N ILE A 123 9.45 2.57 8.99
CA ILE A 123 10.60 2.69 9.89
C ILE A 123 10.77 4.11 10.41
N LEU A 124 10.58 5.13 9.55
CA LEU A 124 10.55 6.53 9.99
C LEU A 124 9.42 6.77 11.00
N GLY A 125 8.24 6.18 10.79
CA GLY A 125 7.14 6.17 11.75
C GLY A 125 7.54 5.56 13.10
N LEU A 126 8.23 4.42 13.08
CA LEU A 126 8.72 3.77 14.30
C LEU A 126 9.79 4.60 15.02
N ALA A 127 10.69 5.25 14.27
CA ALA A 127 11.69 6.15 14.84
C ALA A 127 11.03 7.28 15.63
N HIS A 128 9.91 7.83 15.12
CA HIS A 128 9.10 8.83 15.84
C HIS A 128 8.51 8.31 17.15
N GLN A 129 8.06 7.06 17.18
CA GLN A 129 7.57 6.44 18.42
C GLN A 129 8.68 6.33 19.48
N LEU A 130 9.92 6.07 19.06
CA LEU A 130 11.07 5.96 19.96
C LEU A 130 11.55 7.32 20.48
N VAL A 131 11.44 8.39 19.70
CA VAL A 131 11.77 9.75 20.18
C VAL A 131 10.60 10.42 20.94
N ALA A 132 9.34 10.01 20.76
CA ALA A 132 8.16 10.72 21.26
C ALA A 132 8.16 11.15 22.75
N LYS A 133 8.90 10.45 23.62
CA LYS A 133 8.97 10.73 25.07
C LYS A 133 10.14 11.62 25.50
N ARG A 134 11.08 11.91 24.61
CA ARG A 134 12.31 12.65 24.88
C ARG A 134 12.60 13.63 23.73
N ASN A 135 13.51 14.58 23.92
CA ASN A 135 13.88 15.53 22.87
C ASN A 135 14.91 14.91 21.91
N GLY A 136 14.52 13.90 21.14
CA GLY A 136 15.36 13.24 20.13
C GLY A 136 14.98 13.66 18.70
N ALA A 137 15.91 13.52 17.75
CA ALA A 137 15.65 13.75 16.33
C ALA A 137 15.76 12.46 15.51
N VAL A 138 14.87 12.30 14.53
CA VAL A 138 14.95 11.23 13.53
C VAL A 138 15.85 11.69 12.39
N ALA A 139 16.98 10.99 12.23
CA ALA A 139 17.99 11.27 11.22
C ALA A 139 17.96 10.20 10.13
N LEU A 140 17.70 10.61 8.89
CA LEU A 140 17.75 9.73 7.73
C LEU A 140 19.15 9.74 7.13
N VAL A 141 19.68 8.56 6.85
CA VAL A 141 20.94 8.34 6.13
C VAL A 141 20.62 7.82 4.73
N CYS A 142 20.95 8.63 3.72
CA CYS A 142 20.83 8.30 2.30
C CYS A 142 22.23 8.09 1.72
N LEU A 143 22.47 6.91 1.15
CA LEU A 143 23.75 6.53 0.53
C LEU A 143 23.51 6.29 -0.97
N GLY A 144 24.12 7.10 -1.83
CA GLY A 144 23.93 7.10 -3.28
C GLY A 144 22.87 8.11 -3.77
N GLU A 145 22.42 7.92 -5.01
CA GLU A 145 21.50 8.80 -5.72
C GLU A 145 20.14 8.85 -5.00
N SER A 146 19.68 10.06 -4.71
CA SER A 146 18.31 10.30 -4.22
C SER A 146 17.51 11.13 -5.21
N LYS A 147 16.34 10.59 -5.57
CA LYS A 147 15.26 11.24 -6.33
C LYS A 147 14.09 11.65 -5.43
N GLU A 148 14.23 11.52 -4.12
CA GLU A 148 13.23 11.90 -3.14
C GLU A 148 13.24 13.43 -2.94
N THR A 149 12.05 14.02 -2.89
CA THR A 149 11.88 15.47 -2.71
C THR A 149 11.05 15.82 -1.48
N GLN A 150 10.41 14.82 -0.85
CA GLN A 150 9.41 14.98 0.21
C GLN A 150 9.87 14.39 1.55
N PHE A 151 11.16 14.52 1.88
CA PHE A 151 11.72 14.11 3.17
C PHE A 151 11.00 14.76 4.36
N ASP A 152 10.58 16.03 4.19
CA ASP A 152 9.84 16.79 5.18
C ASP A 152 8.46 16.20 5.49
N LEU A 153 7.80 15.61 4.48
CA LEU A 153 6.52 14.93 4.66
C LEU A 153 6.65 13.49 5.16
N ALA A 154 7.84 12.89 5.04
CA ALA A 154 8.12 11.54 5.50
C ALA A 154 8.53 11.45 6.99
N GLY A 155 8.61 12.58 7.68
CA GLY A 155 9.01 12.62 9.10
C GLY A 155 10.52 12.78 9.32
N VAL A 156 11.30 13.22 8.33
CA VAL A 156 12.75 13.38 8.51
C VAL A 156 13.05 14.70 9.23
N ASP A 157 13.73 14.66 10.37
CA ASP A 157 14.18 15.87 11.09
C ASP A 157 15.62 16.25 10.73
N ARG A 158 16.43 15.25 10.39
CA ARG A 158 17.84 15.39 10.02
C ARG A 158 18.18 14.54 8.80
N LEU A 159 19.05 15.04 7.93
CA LEU A 159 19.46 14.32 6.72
C LEU A 159 20.98 14.25 6.62
N ILE A 160 21.49 13.03 6.48
CA ILE A 160 22.85 12.76 5.99
C ILE A 160 22.67 12.18 4.60
N HIS A 161 23.09 12.92 3.57
CA HIS A 161 23.07 12.44 2.19
C HIS A 161 24.50 12.39 1.66
N LEU A 162 24.97 11.18 1.39
CA LEU A 162 26.24 10.94 0.73
C LEU A 162 25.98 10.53 -0.72
N ASP A 163 26.04 11.51 -1.61
CA ASP A 163 25.90 11.34 -3.06
C ASP A 163 27.28 11.07 -3.66
N GLY A 164 27.60 9.80 -3.90
CA GLY A 164 28.88 9.36 -4.43
C GLY A 164 28.73 8.02 -5.15
N GLU A 165 29.41 7.86 -6.29
CA GLU A 165 29.34 6.66 -7.12
C GLU A 165 29.77 5.40 -6.36
N GLU A 166 30.62 5.54 -5.34
CA GLU A 166 31.05 4.45 -4.47
C GLU A 166 29.92 3.84 -3.62
N TYR A 167 28.78 4.55 -3.49
CA TYR A 167 27.60 4.07 -2.78
C TYR A 167 26.52 3.50 -3.72
N GLU A 168 26.73 3.55 -5.03
CA GLU A 168 25.80 2.99 -6.00
C GLU A 168 25.82 1.46 -6.02
N GLY A 169 24.69 0.86 -6.36
CA GLY A 169 24.55 -0.60 -6.46
C GLY A 169 24.87 -1.36 -5.17
N PHE A 170 25.40 -2.57 -5.32
CA PHE A 170 25.80 -3.43 -4.21
C PHE A 170 27.22 -3.09 -3.70
N ALA A 171 27.31 -2.03 -2.90
CA ALA A 171 28.57 -1.53 -2.31
C ALA A 171 28.60 -1.59 -0.77
N PRO A 172 28.49 -2.78 -0.14
CA PRO A 172 28.33 -2.88 1.31
C PRO A 172 29.58 -2.44 2.10
N GLU A 173 30.79 -2.57 1.55
CA GLU A 173 32.02 -2.15 2.24
C GLU A 173 32.14 -0.61 2.29
N ALA A 174 31.78 0.10 1.21
CA ALA A 174 31.75 1.57 1.16
C ALA A 174 30.67 2.12 2.09
N LYS A 175 29.44 1.59 1.97
CA LYS A 175 28.31 1.97 2.82
C LYS A 175 28.62 1.75 4.30
N LEU A 176 29.24 0.62 4.67
CA LEU A 176 29.65 0.36 6.05
C LEU A 176 30.66 1.38 6.57
N ALA A 177 31.67 1.77 5.79
CA ALA A 177 32.66 2.77 6.20
C ALA A 177 32.01 4.12 6.51
N ALA A 178 31.00 4.52 5.73
CA ALA A 178 30.21 5.72 6.02
C ALA A 178 29.43 5.58 7.34
N LEU A 179 28.78 4.44 7.59
CA LEU A 179 28.05 4.19 8.84
C LEU A 179 28.98 4.17 10.07
N GLU A 180 30.18 3.60 9.95
CA GLU A 180 31.21 3.64 11.00
C GLU A 180 31.62 5.09 11.34
N GLN A 181 31.76 5.94 10.32
CA GLN A 181 32.09 7.36 10.52
C GLN A 181 30.92 8.13 11.17
N ILE A 182 29.67 7.82 10.80
CA ILE A 182 28.47 8.41 11.43
C ILE A 182 28.39 7.98 12.91
N GLU A 183 28.62 6.70 13.22
CA GLU A 183 28.65 6.20 14.60
C GLU A 183 29.71 6.95 15.43
N ALA A 184 30.92 7.10 14.89
CA ALA A 184 32.02 7.79 15.57
C ALA A 184 31.69 9.27 15.88
N GLN A 185 30.98 9.95 14.98
CA GLN A 185 30.68 11.38 15.11
C GLN A 185 29.42 11.68 15.92
N TYR A 186 28.36 10.89 15.75
CA TYR A 186 27.02 11.21 16.28
C TYR A 186 26.53 10.29 17.38
N GLN A 187 27.15 9.11 17.57
CA GLN A 187 26.82 8.13 18.62
C GLN A 187 25.31 7.95 18.82
N PRO A 188 24.55 7.57 17.77
CA PRO A 188 23.10 7.43 17.85
C PRO A 188 22.68 6.41 18.90
N GLU A 189 21.52 6.65 19.50
CA GLU A 189 20.97 5.75 20.51
C GLU A 189 20.49 4.44 19.88
N HIS A 190 19.84 4.54 18.71
CA HIS A 190 19.43 3.41 17.90
C HIS A 190 19.74 3.61 16.42
N TRP A 191 20.08 2.51 15.77
CA TRP A 191 20.15 2.33 14.33
C TRP A 191 19.00 1.47 13.86
N LEU A 192 18.26 1.95 12.87
CA LEU A 192 17.10 1.29 12.30
C LEU A 192 17.36 1.02 10.82
N PHE A 193 17.13 -0.23 10.43
CA PHE A 193 17.32 -0.72 9.07
C PHE A 193 16.09 -1.51 8.61
N PRO A 194 15.74 -1.46 7.32
CA PRO A 194 14.87 -2.45 6.70
C PRO A 194 15.46 -3.85 6.85
N ASP A 195 14.69 -4.81 7.38
CA ASP A 195 15.01 -6.24 7.29
C ASP A 195 14.61 -6.76 5.89
N SER A 196 15.31 -6.24 4.87
CA SER A 196 14.96 -6.40 3.47
C SER A 196 16.07 -7.10 2.68
N VAL A 197 15.71 -7.58 1.48
CA VAL A 197 16.63 -8.13 0.49
C VAL A 197 17.40 -7.05 -0.29
N ASN A 198 17.01 -5.78 -0.16
CA ASN A 198 17.59 -4.68 -0.95
C ASN A 198 18.90 -4.13 -0.36
N GLY A 199 19.28 -4.57 0.84
CA GLY A 199 20.58 -4.28 1.44
C GLY A 199 20.54 -3.88 2.90
N GLY A 200 19.41 -3.41 3.42
CA GLY A 200 19.26 -2.99 4.82
C GLY A 200 19.72 -4.05 5.82
N ALA A 201 19.29 -5.31 5.66
CA ALA A 201 19.64 -6.40 6.58
C ALA A 201 21.15 -6.77 6.53
N ASP A 202 21.76 -6.74 5.32
CA ASP A 202 23.19 -7.00 5.14
C ASP A 202 24.03 -5.88 5.80
N LEU A 203 23.68 -4.61 5.56
CA LEU A 203 24.37 -3.46 6.17
C LEU A 203 24.24 -3.46 7.70
N ALA A 204 23.04 -3.70 8.22
CA ALA A 204 22.78 -3.78 9.65
C ALA A 204 23.62 -4.88 10.31
N SER A 205 23.68 -6.06 9.68
CA SER A 205 24.46 -7.20 10.18
C SER A 205 25.95 -6.87 10.21
N ARG A 206 26.46 -6.19 9.19
CA ARG A 206 27.87 -5.74 9.14
C ARG A 206 28.18 -4.70 10.20
N LEU A 207 27.33 -3.68 10.33
CA LEU A 207 27.50 -2.64 11.35
C LEU A 207 27.47 -3.25 12.75
N ALA A 208 26.52 -4.15 13.00
CA ALA A 208 26.42 -4.84 14.29
C ALA A 208 27.69 -5.64 14.62
N ALA A 209 28.25 -6.35 13.64
CA ALA A 209 29.52 -7.06 13.81
C ALA A 209 30.68 -6.10 14.09
N ARG A 210 30.74 -4.93 13.45
CA ARG A 210 31.77 -3.90 13.68
C ARG A 210 31.68 -3.28 15.08
N LEU A 211 30.46 -3.00 15.53
CA LEU A 211 30.22 -2.39 16.84
C LEU A 211 30.23 -3.39 18.01
N GLY A 212 30.24 -4.70 17.72
CA GLY A 212 30.12 -5.74 18.75
C GLY A 212 28.73 -5.79 19.39
N GLU A 213 27.72 -5.30 18.69
CA GLU A 213 26.34 -5.20 19.16
C GLU A 213 25.51 -6.40 18.67
N ARG A 214 24.53 -6.83 19.47
CA ARG A 214 23.62 -7.92 19.08
C ARG A 214 22.34 -7.35 18.48
N PRO A 215 22.15 -7.38 17.14
CA PRO A 215 21.00 -6.77 16.51
C PRO A 215 19.72 -7.57 16.81
N ALA A 216 18.55 -6.95 16.64
CA ALA A 216 17.27 -7.66 16.54
C ALA A 216 16.88 -7.79 15.07
N ALA A 217 16.76 -9.03 14.61
CA ALA A 217 16.23 -9.36 13.29
C ALA A 217 14.73 -9.60 13.35
N GLN A 218 14.04 -9.45 12.23
CA GLN A 218 12.63 -9.77 12.08
C GLN A 218 11.75 -9.03 13.10
N ALA A 219 12.15 -7.83 13.51
CA ALA A 219 11.46 -7.05 14.52
C ALA A 219 10.26 -6.34 13.89
N TRP A 220 9.06 -6.58 14.44
CA TRP A 220 7.83 -5.97 13.91
C TRP A 220 7.15 -5.03 14.91
N GLN A 221 7.53 -5.09 16.19
CA GLN A 221 7.06 -4.16 17.20
C GLN A 221 8.20 -3.77 18.13
N VAL A 222 8.45 -2.47 18.26
CA VAL A 222 9.54 -1.93 19.10
C VAL A 222 9.03 -0.79 19.96
N ASN A 223 9.48 -0.75 21.20
CA ASN A 223 9.40 0.43 22.05
C ASN A 223 10.75 0.65 22.76
N GLY A 224 10.88 1.72 23.55
CA GLY A 224 12.14 2.07 24.20
C GLY A 224 12.68 1.04 25.21
N ALA A 225 11.93 -0.01 25.56
CA ALA A 225 12.37 -1.06 26.49
C ALA A 225 12.37 -2.46 25.88
N GLN A 226 11.36 -2.79 25.06
CA GLN A 226 11.15 -4.13 24.53
C GLN A 226 10.96 -4.13 23.01
N THR A 227 11.46 -5.20 22.40
CA THR A 227 11.33 -5.52 20.98
C THR A 227 10.72 -6.91 20.81
N VAL A 228 9.75 -7.03 19.93
CA VAL A 228 9.12 -8.29 19.51
C VAL A 228 9.62 -8.67 18.12
N CYS A 229 10.17 -9.87 18.01
CA CYS A 229 10.75 -10.42 16.78
C CYS A 229 9.98 -11.67 16.32
N ARG A 230 9.87 -11.91 15.01
CA ARG A 230 9.42 -13.20 14.49
C ARG A 230 10.52 -14.25 14.61
N GLY A 231 10.18 -15.41 15.15
CA GLY A 231 11.05 -16.57 15.26
C GLY A 231 10.47 -17.81 14.58
N ALA A 232 11.30 -18.83 14.42
CA ALA A 232 10.92 -20.15 13.90
C ALA A 232 10.03 -20.10 12.64
N SER A 233 10.53 -19.47 11.56
CA SER A 233 9.79 -19.28 10.30
C SER A 233 8.44 -18.56 10.51
N ALA A 234 8.45 -17.48 11.31
CA ALA A 234 7.30 -16.66 11.68
C ALA A 234 6.19 -17.40 12.47
N SER A 235 6.47 -18.57 13.05
CA SER A 235 5.48 -19.32 13.85
C SER A 235 5.40 -18.88 15.31
N VAL A 236 6.38 -18.13 15.81
CA VAL A 236 6.42 -17.64 17.19
C VAL A 236 6.89 -16.19 17.26
N ASP A 237 6.43 -15.47 18.28
CA ASP A 237 6.96 -14.17 18.64
C ASP A 237 7.93 -14.30 19.81
N MET A 238 9.10 -13.66 19.68
CA MET A 238 10.15 -13.62 20.70
C MET A 238 10.27 -12.21 21.24
N VAL A 239 10.19 -12.06 22.56
CA VAL A 239 10.34 -10.76 23.24
C VAL A 239 11.73 -10.64 23.85
N ARG A 240 12.38 -9.50 23.65
CA ARG A 240 13.69 -9.17 24.22
C ARG A 240 13.79 -7.68 24.56
N GLU A 241 14.83 -7.31 25.30
CA GLU A 241 15.20 -5.90 25.48
C GLU A 241 15.58 -5.28 24.13
N THR A 242 15.19 -4.01 23.94
CA THR A 242 15.44 -3.27 22.70
C THR A 242 16.94 -2.99 22.51
N PRO A 243 17.60 -3.59 21.50
CA PRO A 243 19.02 -3.36 21.26
C PRO A 243 19.27 -2.04 20.54
N ARG A 244 20.55 -1.64 20.44
CA ARG A 244 20.97 -0.47 19.66
C ARG A 244 20.73 -0.62 18.16
N ILE A 245 20.75 -1.83 17.60
CA ILE A 245 20.58 -2.07 16.17
C ILE A 245 19.33 -2.91 15.90
N LEU A 246 18.42 -2.38 15.10
CA LEU A 246 17.12 -2.94 14.79
C LEU A 246 16.99 -3.17 13.28
N MET A 247 16.71 -4.40 12.88
CA MET A 247 16.31 -4.78 11.52
C MET A 247 14.81 -5.06 11.56
N LEU A 248 14.06 -4.21 10.87
CA LEU A 248 12.63 -4.04 11.05
C LEU A 248 11.87 -4.63 9.86
N LEU A 249 10.80 -5.37 10.13
CA LEU A 249 9.87 -5.83 9.10
C LEU A 249 9.01 -4.68 8.57
N GLU A 250 8.41 -4.88 7.41
CA GLU A 250 7.37 -4.00 6.88
C GLU A 250 6.21 -3.89 7.88
N GLU A 251 5.46 -2.79 7.83
CA GLU A 251 4.33 -2.50 8.71
C GLU A 251 4.70 -2.45 10.20
N CYS A 252 5.97 -2.16 10.56
CA CYS A 252 6.40 -2.05 11.96
C CYS A 252 5.80 -0.85 12.71
N ALA A 253 5.35 0.16 11.98
CA ALA A 253 4.62 1.33 12.48
C ALA A 253 3.87 2.02 11.32
N GLU A 254 2.92 2.89 11.66
CA GLU A 254 2.27 3.75 10.67
C GLU A 254 3.22 4.86 10.19
N ALA A 255 3.24 5.10 8.88
CA ALA A 255 3.97 6.20 8.27
C ALA A 255 3.48 7.57 8.77
N ILE A 256 4.38 8.56 8.75
CA ILE A 256 4.04 9.93 9.11
C ILE A 256 3.26 10.60 7.98
N GLU A 257 1.99 10.93 8.24
CA GLU A 257 1.13 11.62 7.26
C GLU A 257 0.55 12.95 7.75
N ASP A 258 0.56 13.20 9.06
CA ASP A 258 -0.16 14.33 9.65
C ASP A 258 0.71 15.58 9.84
N THR A 259 2.04 15.42 9.89
CA THR A 259 2.99 16.49 10.17
C THR A 259 3.89 16.77 8.97
N ARG A 260 4.50 17.95 8.98
CA ARG A 260 5.62 18.32 8.12
C ARG A 260 6.82 18.58 9.01
N HIS A 261 8.02 18.16 8.63
CA HIS A 261 9.21 18.27 9.44
C HIS A 261 10.21 19.26 8.83
N GLN A 262 10.92 20.00 9.67
CA GLN A 262 12.05 20.79 9.22
C GLN A 262 13.28 19.89 9.06
N VAL A 263 13.59 19.53 7.81
CA VAL A 263 14.77 18.74 7.48
C VAL A 263 16.01 19.64 7.56
N LEU A 264 16.91 19.36 8.51
CA LEU A 264 18.22 20.02 8.60
C LEU A 264 19.34 19.06 8.23
N PRO A 265 20.38 19.48 7.48
CA PRO A 265 21.51 18.62 7.18
C PRO A 265 22.30 18.29 8.45
N LEU A 266 22.88 17.10 8.50
CA LEU A 266 23.94 16.72 9.44
C LEU A 266 25.26 16.63 8.68
N ASP A 267 26.24 17.43 9.12
CA ASP A 267 27.53 17.54 8.45
C ASP A 267 28.39 16.29 8.61
N LEU A 268 28.53 15.53 7.53
CA LEU A 268 29.48 14.42 7.42
C LEU A 268 30.46 14.72 6.30
N SER A 269 31.74 14.89 6.62
CA SER A 269 32.75 15.17 5.59
C SER A 269 33.12 13.88 4.86
N SER A 270 32.96 13.81 3.54
CA SER A 270 33.42 12.65 2.76
C SER A 270 34.91 12.38 2.95
N ALA A 271 35.72 13.43 3.22
CA ALA A 271 37.15 13.30 3.51
C ALA A 271 37.44 12.61 4.87
N SER A 272 36.47 12.57 5.78
CA SER A 272 36.60 11.82 7.03
C SER A 272 36.25 10.34 6.90
N ILE A 273 35.66 9.92 5.78
CA ILE A 273 35.31 8.52 5.55
C ILE A 273 36.58 7.79 5.08
N PRO A 274 37.03 6.74 5.81
CA PRO A 274 38.24 6.02 5.44
C PRO A 274 38.11 5.39 4.05
N GLN A 275 39.00 5.78 3.15
CA GLN A 275 39.16 5.13 1.86
C GLN A 275 39.69 3.71 2.10
N THR A 276 38.83 2.72 1.93
CA THR A 276 39.17 1.31 2.11
C THR A 276 39.23 0.66 0.73
N ASP A 277 40.21 -0.20 0.48
CA ASP A 277 40.21 -1.04 -0.71
C ASP A 277 39.03 -2.01 -0.66
N TYR A 278 37.95 -1.66 -1.37
CA TYR A 278 36.77 -2.50 -1.49
C TYR A 278 37.12 -3.76 -2.29
N ARG A 279 36.83 -4.92 -1.72
CA ARG A 279 37.12 -6.24 -2.30
C ARG A 279 35.92 -6.79 -3.07
N LEU A 280 34.73 -6.30 -2.76
CA LEU A 280 33.50 -6.65 -3.48
C LEU A 280 33.32 -5.72 -4.67
N ILE A 281 33.15 -6.30 -5.85
CA ILE A 281 32.91 -5.58 -7.10
C ILE A 281 31.51 -5.96 -7.57
N ASP A 282 30.60 -4.99 -7.57
CA ASP A 282 29.29 -5.17 -8.19
C ASP A 282 29.47 -5.32 -9.71
N LYS A 283 28.88 -6.37 -10.27
CA LYS A 283 28.85 -6.62 -11.72
C LYS A 283 27.51 -6.23 -12.34
N GLY A 284 26.66 -5.55 -11.56
CA GLY A 284 25.34 -5.14 -11.94
C GLY A 284 24.33 -6.28 -11.86
N GLN A 285 23.07 -5.91 -12.06
CA GLN A 285 21.99 -6.88 -12.16
C GLN A 285 22.11 -7.64 -13.48
N ILE A 286 22.04 -8.97 -13.40
CA ILE A 286 22.00 -9.82 -14.58
C ILE A 286 20.55 -9.85 -15.05
N ALA A 287 20.30 -9.49 -16.31
CA ALA A 287 18.99 -9.67 -16.92
C ALA A 287 18.66 -11.16 -16.95
N VAL A 288 17.75 -11.57 -16.07
CA VAL A 288 17.11 -12.88 -16.13
C VAL A 288 16.01 -12.76 -17.18
N ASP A 289 15.93 -13.74 -18.08
CA ASP A 289 14.79 -13.86 -18.99
C ASP A 289 13.51 -13.89 -18.14
N SER A 290 12.64 -12.90 -18.30
CA SER A 290 11.37 -12.81 -17.59
C SER A 290 10.51 -14.05 -17.83
N ASN A 291 10.71 -14.77 -18.94
CA ASN A 291 10.04 -16.03 -19.22
C ASN A 291 10.69 -17.28 -18.57
N ALA A 292 11.88 -17.16 -17.98
CA ALA A 292 12.47 -18.18 -17.12
C ALA A 292 11.99 -18.07 -15.65
N VAL A 293 11.39 -16.94 -15.27
CA VAL A 293 10.88 -16.70 -13.90
C VAL A 293 9.60 -17.52 -13.67
N PRO A 294 9.51 -18.30 -12.57
CA PRO A 294 8.28 -18.96 -12.17
C PRO A 294 7.15 -17.94 -11.94
N LEU A 295 5.95 -18.22 -12.43
CA LEU A 295 4.81 -17.29 -12.29
C LEU A 295 4.52 -16.82 -10.85
N ALA A 296 4.78 -17.67 -9.85
CA ALA A 296 4.55 -17.36 -8.45
C ALA A 296 5.49 -16.26 -7.91
N GLU A 297 6.65 -16.07 -8.53
CA GLU A 297 7.70 -15.12 -8.13
C GLU A 297 7.75 -13.89 -9.03
N ALA A 298 6.97 -13.88 -10.12
CA ALA A 298 6.98 -12.81 -11.10
C ALA A 298 6.36 -11.51 -10.55
N GLU A 299 7.14 -10.44 -10.50
CA GLU A 299 6.68 -9.11 -10.05
C GLU A 299 5.81 -8.39 -11.08
N PHE A 300 6.02 -8.65 -12.37
CA PHE A 300 5.26 -8.07 -13.47
C PHE A 300 4.79 -9.15 -14.43
N ILE A 301 3.48 -9.34 -14.51
CA ILE A 301 2.86 -10.38 -15.33
C ILE A 301 2.00 -9.73 -16.43
N LEU A 302 2.26 -10.09 -17.69
CA LEU A 302 1.37 -9.84 -18.81
C LEU A 302 0.59 -11.13 -19.08
N SER A 303 -0.73 -11.10 -18.88
CA SER A 303 -1.57 -12.29 -18.92
C SER A 303 -2.60 -12.26 -20.04
N ALA A 304 -2.61 -13.30 -20.89
CA ALA A 304 -3.52 -13.44 -22.02
C ALA A 304 -4.80 -14.22 -21.67
N GLY A 305 -5.92 -13.73 -22.17
CA GLY A 305 -7.20 -14.43 -22.18
C GLY A 305 -7.65 -14.86 -23.57
N ASN A 306 -8.92 -15.27 -23.65
CA ASN A 306 -9.56 -15.64 -24.91
C ASN A 306 -9.71 -14.47 -25.90
N GLY A 307 -9.58 -13.22 -25.43
CA GLY A 307 -9.60 -12.03 -26.29
C GLY A 307 -8.27 -11.72 -27.00
N ILE A 308 -7.31 -12.65 -26.98
CA ILE A 308 -6.07 -12.55 -27.78
C ILE A 308 -6.24 -13.40 -29.04
N HIS A 309 -6.04 -12.75 -30.19
CA HIS A 309 -6.08 -13.41 -31.50
C HIS A 309 -4.71 -13.41 -32.18
N ASN A 310 -3.90 -12.38 -31.93
CA ASN A 310 -2.53 -12.28 -32.40
C ASN A 310 -1.53 -12.62 -31.29
N TRP A 311 -1.14 -13.89 -31.20
CA TRP A 311 -0.22 -14.38 -30.18
C TRP A 311 1.23 -13.93 -30.39
N ASP A 312 1.68 -13.81 -31.64
CA ASP A 312 3.02 -13.30 -31.94
C ASP A 312 3.19 -11.87 -31.41
N GLN A 313 2.15 -11.03 -31.55
CA GLN A 313 2.14 -9.69 -30.97
C GLN A 313 2.13 -9.72 -29.44
N PHE A 314 1.40 -10.66 -28.83
CA PHE A 314 1.36 -10.82 -27.38
C PHE A 314 2.76 -11.16 -26.81
N HIS A 315 3.45 -12.12 -27.42
CA HIS A 315 4.82 -12.49 -27.02
C HIS A 315 5.79 -11.32 -27.21
N ALA A 316 5.74 -10.64 -28.36
CA ALA A 316 6.58 -9.47 -28.61
C ALA A 316 6.32 -8.32 -27.60
N ALA A 317 5.06 -8.14 -27.17
CA ALA A 317 4.71 -7.17 -26.15
C ALA A 317 5.24 -7.59 -24.77
N ALA A 318 5.17 -8.87 -24.41
CA ALA A 318 5.73 -9.39 -23.17
C ALA A 318 7.24 -9.12 -23.08
N ASP A 319 7.97 -9.46 -24.15
CA ASP A 319 9.41 -9.25 -24.25
C ASP A 319 9.78 -7.77 -24.19
N ALA A 320 9.08 -6.91 -24.93
CA ALA A 320 9.34 -5.47 -24.93
C ALA A 320 9.09 -4.82 -23.56
N LEU A 321 8.17 -5.39 -22.77
CA LEU A 321 7.86 -4.95 -21.42
C LEU A 321 8.76 -5.56 -20.35
N GLY A 322 9.50 -6.63 -20.68
CA GLY A 322 10.18 -7.47 -19.70
C GLY A 322 9.20 -8.15 -18.73
N ALA A 323 7.97 -8.42 -19.17
CA ALA A 323 6.93 -9.03 -18.34
C ALA A 323 6.97 -10.56 -18.44
N THR A 324 6.71 -11.23 -17.32
CA THR A 324 6.50 -12.69 -17.33
C THR A 324 5.14 -13.00 -17.95
N GLU A 325 5.11 -13.86 -18.96
CA GLU A 325 3.84 -14.24 -19.60
C GLU A 325 2.95 -15.10 -18.68
N GLY A 326 1.68 -14.75 -18.59
CA GLY A 326 0.62 -15.54 -17.96
C GLY A 326 -0.50 -15.85 -18.95
N ALA A 327 -1.35 -16.80 -18.60
CA ALA A 327 -2.52 -17.14 -19.41
C ALA A 327 -3.71 -17.56 -18.53
N SER A 328 -4.91 -17.21 -18.99
CA SER A 328 -6.13 -17.81 -18.47
C SER A 328 -6.21 -19.29 -18.83
N ARG A 329 -7.01 -20.05 -18.07
CA ARG A 329 -7.27 -21.46 -18.39
C ARG A 329 -7.76 -21.66 -19.83
N VAL A 330 -8.62 -20.77 -20.35
CA VAL A 330 -9.15 -20.91 -21.71
C VAL A 330 -8.02 -20.87 -22.74
N ALA A 331 -7.10 -19.91 -22.63
CA ALA A 331 -5.96 -19.82 -23.53
C ALA A 331 -5.02 -21.04 -23.45
N VAL A 332 -4.87 -21.65 -22.28
CA VAL A 332 -4.09 -22.88 -22.09
C VAL A 332 -4.80 -24.09 -22.67
N ASP A 333 -6.10 -24.23 -22.39
CA ASP A 333 -6.93 -25.34 -22.88
C ASP A 333 -7.04 -25.29 -24.43
N ASP A 334 -7.01 -24.10 -25.03
CA ASP A 334 -6.96 -23.87 -26.48
C ASP A 334 -5.57 -24.10 -27.10
N GLY A 335 -4.55 -24.36 -26.27
CA GLY A 335 -3.20 -24.72 -26.72
C GLY A 335 -2.29 -23.55 -27.05
N PHE A 336 -2.67 -22.31 -26.72
CA PHE A 336 -1.83 -21.13 -26.98
C PHE A 336 -0.69 -20.96 -25.97
N MET A 337 -0.86 -21.47 -24.75
CA MET A 337 0.12 -21.34 -23.67
C MET A 337 0.26 -22.64 -22.89
N PRO A 338 1.46 -22.94 -22.34
CA PRO A 338 1.66 -24.14 -21.56
C PRO A 338 0.99 -24.03 -20.19
N ARG A 339 0.67 -25.18 -19.58
CA ARG A 339 -0.02 -25.24 -18.28
C ARG A 339 0.75 -24.57 -17.13
N SER A 340 2.08 -24.51 -17.22
CA SER A 340 2.91 -23.79 -16.25
C SER A 340 2.64 -22.28 -16.24
N ARG A 341 2.06 -21.74 -17.32
CA ARG A 341 1.66 -20.33 -17.42
C ARG A 341 0.19 -20.07 -17.06
N GLN A 342 -0.54 -21.09 -16.63
CA GLN A 342 -1.94 -20.94 -16.25
C GLN A 342 -2.08 -20.19 -14.92
N VAL A 343 -2.84 -19.09 -14.90
CA VAL A 343 -3.19 -18.35 -13.68
C VAL A 343 -4.62 -18.66 -13.25
N GLY A 344 -4.85 -18.79 -11.94
CA GLY A 344 -6.17 -19.00 -11.35
C GLY A 344 -6.21 -20.15 -10.34
N ALA A 345 -7.39 -20.44 -9.79
CA ALA A 345 -7.61 -21.39 -8.70
C ALA A 345 -7.12 -22.82 -8.99
N SER A 346 -7.07 -23.22 -10.27
CA SER A 346 -6.55 -24.52 -10.72
C SER A 346 -5.17 -24.46 -11.40
N GLY A 347 -4.57 -23.27 -11.44
CA GLY A 347 -3.22 -22.99 -11.93
C GLY A 347 -2.38 -22.37 -10.81
N THR A 348 -1.50 -21.45 -11.18
CA THR A 348 -0.62 -20.73 -10.26
C THR A 348 -1.36 -19.53 -9.64
N TRP A 349 -1.20 -19.38 -8.33
CA TRP A 349 -1.58 -18.18 -7.61
C TRP A 349 -0.40 -17.20 -7.63
N VAL A 350 -0.68 -15.93 -7.90
CA VAL A 350 0.35 -14.93 -8.16
C VAL A 350 0.13 -13.69 -7.29
N THR A 351 1.24 -13.13 -6.82
CA THR A 351 1.32 -11.94 -5.95
C THR A 351 2.12 -10.84 -6.65
N ALA A 352 1.87 -10.65 -7.94
CA ALA A 352 2.60 -9.69 -8.75
C ALA A 352 2.27 -8.25 -8.31
N ARG A 353 3.29 -7.39 -8.35
CA ARG A 353 3.13 -5.94 -8.14
C ARG A 353 2.26 -5.34 -9.23
N VAL A 354 2.44 -5.79 -10.47
CA VAL A 354 1.60 -5.40 -11.61
C VAL A 354 1.11 -6.63 -12.35
N TYR A 355 -0.20 -6.74 -12.52
CA TYR A 355 -0.86 -7.76 -13.31
C TYR A 355 -1.65 -7.13 -14.45
N LEU A 356 -1.15 -7.27 -15.69
CA LEU A 356 -1.79 -6.75 -16.89
C LEU A 356 -2.63 -7.86 -17.55
N ALA A 357 -3.94 -7.81 -17.36
CA ALA A 357 -4.90 -8.75 -17.89
C ALA A 357 -5.41 -8.29 -19.27
N VAL A 358 -5.09 -9.03 -20.34
CA VAL A 358 -5.49 -8.67 -21.70
C VAL A 358 -6.46 -9.70 -22.26
N GLY A 359 -7.67 -9.27 -22.58
CA GLY A 359 -8.72 -10.15 -23.12
C GLY A 359 -9.21 -11.21 -22.13
N ILE A 360 -9.08 -10.97 -20.82
CA ILE A 360 -9.55 -11.86 -19.75
C ILE A 360 -10.88 -11.35 -19.19
N SER A 361 -11.91 -12.19 -19.19
CA SER A 361 -13.25 -11.82 -18.68
C SER A 361 -13.32 -11.72 -17.15
N GLY A 362 -12.48 -12.47 -16.43
CA GLY A 362 -12.38 -12.44 -14.97
C GLY A 362 -13.33 -13.42 -14.27
N ALA A 363 -13.43 -14.65 -14.75
CA ALA A 363 -14.15 -15.71 -14.03
C ALA A 363 -13.62 -15.85 -12.59
N ILE A 364 -14.50 -16.16 -11.62
CA ILE A 364 -14.17 -16.22 -10.18
C ILE A 364 -12.89 -17.04 -9.92
N GLN A 365 -12.70 -18.14 -10.64
CA GLN A 365 -11.53 -19.00 -10.54
C GLN A 365 -10.24 -18.27 -10.94
N HIS A 366 -10.27 -17.44 -11.99
CA HIS A 366 -9.12 -16.61 -12.37
C HIS A 366 -8.85 -15.55 -11.31
N MET A 367 -9.91 -14.89 -10.83
CA MET A 367 -9.81 -13.80 -9.84
C MET A 367 -9.19 -14.27 -8.52
N GLN A 368 -9.50 -15.49 -8.09
CA GLN A 368 -8.88 -16.09 -6.90
C GLN A 368 -7.35 -16.18 -7.01
N GLY A 369 -6.84 -16.51 -8.20
CA GLY A 369 -5.40 -16.63 -8.42
C GLY A 369 -4.64 -15.31 -8.45
N ILE A 370 -5.34 -14.18 -8.63
CA ILE A 370 -4.75 -12.83 -8.66
C ILE A 370 -5.22 -11.96 -7.49
N GLY A 371 -5.84 -12.56 -6.47
CA GLY A 371 -6.47 -11.83 -5.37
C GLY A 371 -5.49 -10.93 -4.62
N GLN A 372 -4.23 -11.37 -4.52
CA GLN A 372 -3.13 -10.70 -3.81
C GLN A 372 -2.23 -9.86 -4.74
N CYS A 373 -2.61 -9.60 -5.98
CA CYS A 373 -1.86 -8.68 -6.84
C CYS A 373 -2.14 -7.22 -6.44
N ASP A 374 -1.08 -6.40 -6.34
CA ASP A 374 -1.17 -5.02 -5.86
C ASP A 374 -1.89 -4.10 -6.85
N LYS A 375 -1.48 -4.15 -8.12
CA LYS A 375 -2.05 -3.36 -9.21
C LYS A 375 -2.51 -4.27 -10.33
N VAL A 376 -3.81 -4.25 -10.61
CA VAL A 376 -4.43 -4.98 -11.72
C VAL A 376 -4.81 -3.99 -12.79
N VAL A 377 -4.26 -4.17 -14.00
CA VAL A 377 -4.62 -3.39 -15.19
C VAL A 377 -5.38 -4.30 -16.14
N ALA A 378 -6.54 -3.87 -16.64
CA ALA A 378 -7.35 -4.66 -17.56
C ALA A 378 -7.47 -3.99 -18.92
N ILE A 379 -7.22 -4.75 -19.99
CA ILE A 379 -7.52 -4.37 -21.37
C ILE A 379 -8.58 -5.33 -21.89
N ASN A 380 -9.79 -4.82 -22.12
CA ASN A 380 -10.90 -5.64 -22.60
C ASN A 380 -11.87 -4.78 -23.41
N THR A 381 -12.49 -5.34 -24.44
CA THR A 381 -13.55 -4.67 -25.19
C THR A 381 -14.87 -4.59 -24.42
N ASP A 382 -15.09 -5.51 -23.48
CA ASP A 382 -16.30 -5.55 -22.64
C ASP A 382 -16.11 -4.80 -21.31
N ALA A 383 -16.74 -3.64 -21.18
CA ALA A 383 -16.75 -2.84 -19.95
C ALA A 383 -17.53 -3.49 -18.78
N GLY A 384 -18.36 -4.49 -19.06
CA GLY A 384 -19.19 -5.18 -18.06
C GLY A 384 -18.50 -6.36 -17.38
N CYS A 385 -17.33 -6.78 -17.87
CA CYS A 385 -16.67 -7.99 -17.40
C CYS A 385 -16.11 -7.84 -15.96
N ASP A 386 -16.00 -8.96 -15.24
CA ASP A 386 -15.60 -8.93 -13.82
C ASP A 386 -14.14 -8.53 -13.63
N MET A 387 -13.28 -8.80 -14.61
CA MET A 387 -11.88 -8.33 -14.60
C MET A 387 -11.80 -6.79 -14.57
N VAL A 388 -12.62 -6.10 -15.37
CA VAL A 388 -12.69 -4.62 -15.40
C VAL A 388 -13.12 -4.06 -14.04
N LYS A 389 -14.00 -4.76 -13.32
CA LYS A 389 -14.44 -4.34 -11.97
C LYS A 389 -13.35 -4.50 -10.91
N ARG A 390 -12.45 -5.48 -11.06
CA ARG A 390 -11.31 -5.67 -10.15
C ARG A 390 -10.15 -4.72 -10.45
N ALA A 391 -10.01 -4.29 -11.70
CA ALA A 391 -8.86 -3.54 -12.15
C ALA A 391 -8.76 -2.16 -11.46
N ASP A 392 -7.55 -1.81 -11.06
CA ASP A 392 -7.16 -0.47 -10.61
C ASP A 392 -7.16 0.51 -11.80
N LEU A 393 -6.88 0.01 -13.00
CA LEU A 393 -6.98 0.73 -14.27
C LEU A 393 -7.60 -0.18 -15.34
N ALA A 394 -8.67 0.28 -15.98
CA ALA A 394 -9.31 -0.43 -17.08
C ALA A 394 -9.27 0.39 -18.38
N VAL A 395 -8.87 -0.27 -19.47
CA VAL A 395 -8.85 0.28 -20.82
C VAL A 395 -9.85 -0.50 -21.66
N ILE A 396 -10.90 0.20 -22.10
CA ILE A 396 -11.95 -0.38 -22.93
C ILE A 396 -11.61 -0.18 -24.40
N ALA A 397 -10.86 -1.11 -24.97
CA ALA A 397 -10.35 -1.03 -26.33
C ALA A 397 -9.96 -2.43 -26.84
N ASP A 398 -9.69 -2.48 -28.15
CA ASP A 398 -9.12 -3.64 -28.81
C ASP A 398 -7.70 -3.94 -28.29
N SER A 399 -7.42 -5.22 -28.01
CA SER A 399 -6.14 -5.67 -27.44
C SER A 399 -4.98 -5.44 -28.41
N GLU A 400 -5.17 -5.64 -29.71
CA GLU A 400 -4.08 -5.54 -30.69
C GLU A 400 -3.60 -4.10 -30.84
N ALA A 401 -4.54 -3.16 -30.91
CA ALA A 401 -4.20 -1.74 -31.01
C ALA A 401 -3.44 -1.24 -29.76
N ILE A 402 -3.89 -1.65 -28.56
CA ILE A 402 -3.24 -1.24 -27.32
C ILE A 402 -1.88 -1.90 -27.16
N LEU A 403 -1.74 -3.20 -27.42
CA LEU A 403 -0.46 -3.90 -27.31
C LEU A 403 0.58 -3.35 -28.31
N ALA A 404 0.18 -3.00 -29.53
CA ALA A 404 1.07 -2.37 -30.51
C ALA A 404 1.65 -1.05 -29.97
N GLU A 405 0.78 -0.17 -29.47
CA GLU A 405 1.20 1.15 -28.98
C GLU A 405 2.02 1.04 -27.69
N LEU A 406 1.64 0.13 -26.80
CA LEU A 406 2.35 -0.13 -25.56
C LEU A 406 3.76 -0.70 -25.82
N THR A 407 3.90 -1.61 -26.78
CA THR A 407 5.19 -2.12 -27.25
C THR A 407 6.05 -0.99 -27.81
N ARG A 408 5.48 -0.12 -28.65
CA ARG A 408 6.18 1.04 -29.22
C ARG A 408 6.72 1.97 -28.13
N LEU A 409 5.89 2.29 -27.13
CA LEU A 409 6.27 3.15 -26.01
C LEU A 409 7.33 2.49 -25.11
N ALA A 410 7.20 1.19 -24.84
CA ALA A 410 8.18 0.44 -24.04
C ALA A 410 9.57 0.45 -24.70
N LEU A 411 9.64 0.19 -26.01
CA LEU A 411 10.89 0.24 -26.77
C LEU A 411 11.50 1.64 -26.79
N GLN A 412 10.69 2.70 -26.94
CA GLN A 412 11.17 4.08 -26.85
C GLN A 412 11.74 4.41 -25.47
N HIS A 413 11.07 3.95 -24.41
CA HIS A 413 11.54 4.15 -23.04
C HIS A 413 12.87 3.42 -22.79
N SER A 414 12.99 2.16 -23.23
CA SER A 414 14.23 1.38 -23.14
C SER A 414 15.39 2.05 -23.88
N LEU A 415 15.15 2.54 -25.11
CA LEU A 415 16.15 3.28 -25.88
C LEU A 415 16.58 4.57 -25.19
N SER A 416 15.65 5.32 -24.58
CA SER A 416 15.98 6.54 -23.84
C SER A 416 16.87 6.27 -22.62
N LYS A 417 16.64 5.14 -21.93
CA LYS A 417 17.43 4.69 -20.77
C LYS A 417 18.84 4.22 -21.18
N SER A 418 18.96 3.56 -22.33
CA SER A 418 20.26 3.14 -22.89
C SER A 418 21.11 4.32 -23.40
N ARG A 419 20.47 5.40 -23.87
CA ARG A 419 21.18 6.62 -24.28
C ARG A 419 21.65 7.42 -23.06
N SER A 420 20.84 7.53 -22.00
CA SER A 420 21.29 8.18 -20.78
C SER A 420 22.44 7.43 -20.11
N SER A 421 22.49 6.09 -20.18
CA SER A 421 23.60 5.31 -19.64
C SER A 421 24.88 5.42 -20.49
N LYS A 422 24.75 5.44 -21.83
CA LYS A 422 25.91 5.63 -22.73
C LYS A 422 26.49 7.04 -22.69
N ASP A 423 25.64 8.06 -22.59
CA ASP A 423 26.09 9.46 -22.45
C ASP A 423 26.77 9.70 -21.08
N GLN A 424 26.54 8.83 -20.09
CA GLN A 424 27.25 8.81 -18.82
C GLN A 424 28.59 8.05 -18.95
N GLU A 425 28.63 6.88 -19.60
CA GLU A 425 29.88 6.13 -19.89
C GLU A 425 30.87 6.93 -20.77
N GLU A 426 30.40 7.60 -21.83
CA GLU A 426 31.28 8.39 -22.70
C GLU A 426 31.85 9.64 -22.00
N LYS A 427 31.19 10.13 -20.95
CA LYS A 427 31.70 11.24 -20.13
C LYS A 427 32.69 10.78 -19.05
N SER A 428 32.56 9.55 -18.56
CA SER A 428 33.53 8.97 -17.62
C SER A 428 34.82 8.52 -18.33
N ASP A 429 34.74 8.07 -19.58
CA ASP A 429 35.92 7.68 -20.38
C ASP A 429 36.68 8.87 -21.00
N ALA A 430 36.04 10.04 -21.08
CA ALA A 430 36.63 11.27 -21.62
C ALA A 430 37.18 12.23 -20.54
N ALA A 431 37.05 11.88 -19.27
CA ALA A 431 37.62 12.59 -18.11
C ALA A 431 38.81 11.80 -17.54
#